data_AF-A0A8T3RFY2-F1
#
_entry.id   AF-A0A8T3RFY2-F1
#
_cell.length_a   1.000
_cell.length_b   1.000
_cell.length_c   1.000
_cell.angle_alpha   90.00
_cell.angle_beta   90.00
_cell.angle_gamma   90.00
#
_symmetry.space_group_name_H-M   'P 1'
#
loop_
_entity.id
_entity.type
_entity.pdbx_description
1 polymer ?
#
loop_
_entity_poly.entity_id
_entity_poly.type
_entity_poly.pdbx_seq_one_letter_code
_entity_poly.pdbx_strand_id
1 'polypeptide(L)'
;MPEQTYLGCAGGLKTGVIELLDAVDENDHVIGCMSREDIHKFCLRHRSAHVLVFDSKQRLFLQKRSLIKECSPGLWDSSAAGHLCTGETYEKCAHRELCEELG
;
A
#
# COMPACT_ATOMS: atom_id res chain seq x y z
N MET A 1 20.86 -19.80 -3.15
CA MET A 1 20.24 -18.55 -2.68
C MET A 1 20.17 -18.67 -1.17
N PRO A 2 20.91 -17.90 -0.36
CA PRO A 2 20.85 -18.09 1.08
C PRO A 2 19.53 -17.55 1.62
N GLU A 3 18.87 -18.37 2.44
CA GLU A 3 17.75 -17.99 3.29
C GLU A 3 18.16 -16.80 4.16
N GLN A 4 17.51 -15.65 3.99
CA GLN A 4 17.61 -14.53 4.92
C GLN A 4 16.22 -14.25 5.48
N THR A 5 15.91 -14.96 6.56
CA THR A 5 14.86 -14.59 7.50
C THR A 5 15.26 -13.25 8.14
N TYR A 6 14.69 -12.13 7.70
CA TYR A 6 14.88 -10.84 8.35
C TYR A 6 14.00 -10.76 9.60
N LEU A 7 14.55 -11.20 10.74
CA LEU A 7 14.09 -10.81 12.07
C LEU A 7 15.13 -9.88 12.72
N GLY A 8 14.67 -8.73 13.24
CA GLY A 8 15.39 -7.87 14.20
C GLY A 8 15.35 -6.39 13.80
N CYS A 9 14.53 -5.49 14.37
CA CYS A 9 14.43 -4.97 15.76
C CYS A 9 15.11 -3.59 15.96
N ALA A 10 14.41 -2.74 16.72
CA ALA A 10 14.85 -1.55 17.49
C ALA A 10 14.81 -0.15 16.82
N GLY A 11 13.73 0.59 17.11
CA GLY A 11 13.68 2.05 17.01
C GLY A 11 12.33 2.66 17.41
N GLY A 12 12.24 3.24 18.62
CA GLY A 12 11.22 4.22 19.02
C GLY A 12 9.77 3.73 19.22
N LEU A 13 9.28 3.78 20.46
CA LEU A 13 7.87 3.56 20.81
C LEU A 13 6.96 4.57 20.09
N LYS A 14 6.35 4.16 18.98
CA LYS A 14 4.98 4.55 18.62
C LYS A 14 4.11 3.32 18.85
N THR A 15 3.22 3.38 19.85
CA THR A 15 2.13 2.42 20.00
C THR A 15 1.13 2.65 18.85
N GLY A 16 1.46 2.12 17.69
CA GLY A 16 0.62 2.03 16.51
C GLY A 16 0.91 0.68 15.87
N VAL A 17 -0.13 -0.04 15.46
CA VAL A 17 0.01 -1.31 14.74
C VAL A 17 0.91 -1.06 13.52
N ILE A 18 2.04 -1.76 13.44
CA ILE A 18 2.95 -1.62 12.30
C ILE A 18 2.25 -2.22 11.08
N GLU A 19 2.05 -1.41 10.04
CA GLU A 19 1.55 -1.87 8.74
C GLU A 19 2.65 -2.72 8.08
N LEU A 20 2.44 -4.04 8.07
CA LEU A 20 3.30 -5.00 7.39
C LEU A 20 2.75 -5.29 6.00
N LEU A 21 3.64 -5.26 5.01
CA LEU A 21 3.34 -5.50 3.61
C LEU A 21 4.12 -6.72 3.12
N ASP A 22 3.55 -7.45 2.17
CA ASP A 22 4.25 -8.54 1.49
C ASP A 22 5.22 -7.98 0.44
N ALA A 23 6.50 -8.38 0.54
CA ALA A 23 7.46 -8.22 -0.53
C ALA A 23 7.28 -9.38 -1.53
N VAL A 24 7.22 -9.07 -2.82
CA VAL A 24 6.96 -10.04 -3.88
C VAL A 24 8.05 -10.05 -4.95
N ASP A 25 8.18 -11.16 -5.66
CA ASP A 25 9.01 -11.26 -6.87
C ASP A 25 8.28 -10.70 -8.12
N GLU A 26 8.89 -10.79 -9.29
CA GLU A 26 8.29 -10.38 -10.56
C GLU A 26 7.07 -11.21 -11.01
N ASN A 27 6.85 -12.37 -10.40
CA ASN A 27 5.73 -13.27 -10.68
C ASN A 27 4.65 -13.19 -9.59
N ASP A 28 4.71 -12.18 -8.73
CA ASP A 28 3.80 -11.94 -7.60
C ASP A 28 3.83 -13.03 -6.50
N HIS A 29 4.91 -13.82 -6.42
CA HIS A 29 5.11 -14.72 -5.30
C HIS A 29 5.66 -13.96 -4.09
N VAL A 30 5.11 -14.23 -2.90
CA VAL A 30 5.61 -13.65 -1.65
C VAL A 30 7.00 -14.19 -1.34
N ILE A 31 7.97 -13.30 -1.17
CA ILE A 31 9.35 -13.62 -0.80
C ILE A 31 9.72 -13.16 0.62
N GLY A 32 8.83 -12.42 1.28
CA GLY A 32 8.97 -11.97 2.66
C GLY A 32 7.91 -10.93 3.04
N CYS A 33 7.98 -10.42 4.26
CA CYS A 33 7.15 -9.31 4.71
C CYS A 33 8.01 -8.28 5.45
N MET A 34 7.73 -7.00 5.25
CA MET A 34 8.45 -5.90 5.91
C MET A 34 7.51 -4.75 6.24
N SER A 35 7.98 -3.81 7.08
CA SER A 35 7.25 -2.56 7.29
C SER A 35 7.16 -1.79 5.97
N ARG A 36 6.11 -0.98 5.81
CA ARG A 36 5.98 -0.09 4.66
C ARG A 36 7.21 0.80 4.45
N GLU A 37 7.78 1.33 5.53
CA GLU A 37 8.98 2.16 5.50
C GLU A 37 10.17 1.38 4.90
N ASP A 38 10.40 0.15 5.37
CA ASP A 38 11.50 -0.68 4.89
C ASP A 38 11.28 -1.13 3.43
N ILE A 39 10.06 -1.50 3.04
CA ILE A 39 9.74 -1.84 1.64
C ILE A 39 10.11 -0.69 0.71
N HIS A 40 9.72 0.54 1.04
CA HIS A 40 10.04 1.71 0.22
C HIS A 40 11.52 2.08 0.29
N LYS A 41 12.16 1.94 1.45
CA LYS A 41 13.60 2.20 1.63
C LYS A 41 14.48 1.25 0.82
N PHE A 42 14.11 -0.02 0.73
CA PHE A 42 14.84 -1.03 -0.04
C PHE A 42 14.32 -1.20 -1.47
N CYS A 43 13.38 -0.36 -1.90
CA CYS A 43 12.75 -0.42 -3.22
C CYS A 43 12.20 -1.82 -3.58
N LEU A 44 11.63 -2.53 -2.60
CA LEU A 44 11.07 -3.86 -2.80
C LEU A 44 9.70 -3.77 -3.51
N ARG A 45 9.45 -4.73 -4.40
CA ARG A 45 8.12 -4.89 -5.02
C ARG A 45 7.14 -5.34 -3.96
N HIS A 46 5.96 -4.75 -3.98
CA HIS A 46 4.86 -5.02 -3.07
C HIS A 46 3.55 -4.75 -3.80
N ARG A 47 2.45 -5.26 -3.24
CA ARG A 47 1.13 -5.17 -3.88
C ARG A 47 0.40 -3.90 -3.46
N SER A 48 -0.34 -3.32 -4.40
CA SER A 48 -1.31 -2.25 -4.16
C SER A 48 -2.65 -2.58 -4.82
N ALA A 49 -3.73 -2.00 -4.30
CA ALA A 49 -5.03 -1.95 -4.94
C ALA A 49 -5.31 -0.52 -5.39
N HIS A 50 -5.87 -0.37 -6.59
CA HIS A 50 -6.35 0.89 -7.13
C HIS A 50 -7.81 0.74 -7.51
N VAL A 51 -8.66 1.65 -7.03
CA VAL A 51 -10.09 1.66 -7.32
C VAL A 51 -10.41 2.83 -8.25
N LEU A 52 -11.22 2.54 -9.27
CA LEU A 52 -11.72 3.52 -10.23
C LEU A 52 -13.24 3.63 -10.11
N VAL A 53 -13.71 4.80 -9.69
CA VAL A 53 -15.13 5.10 -9.47
C VAL A 53 -15.64 5.90 -10.66
N PHE A 54 -16.71 5.39 -11.28
CA PHE A 54 -17.39 6.04 -12.38
C PHE A 54 -18.78 6.48 -11.94
N ASP A 55 -19.20 7.67 -12.36
CA ASP A 55 -20.59 8.09 -12.20
C ASP A 55 -21.50 7.48 -13.28
N SER A 56 -22.81 7.73 -13.19
CA SER A 56 -23.79 7.23 -14.17
C SER A 56 -23.61 7.76 -15.60
N LYS A 57 -22.70 8.72 -15.79
CA LYS A 57 -22.32 9.29 -17.10
C LYS A 57 -20.95 8.78 -17.57
N GLN A 58 -20.41 7.72 -16.94
CA GLN A 58 -19.10 7.14 -17.25
C GLN A 58 -17.92 8.11 -17.07
N ARG A 59 -18.06 9.13 -16.22
CA ARG A 59 -16.95 10.01 -15.88
C ARG A 59 -16.16 9.42 -14.72
N LEU A 60 -14.83 9.38 -14.86
CA LEU A 60 -13.93 8.89 -13.82
C LEU A 60 -13.71 9.96 -12.75
N PHE A 61 -13.88 9.58 -11.48
CA PHE A 61 -13.47 10.39 -10.35
C PHE A 61 -11.97 10.19 -10.09
N LEU A 62 -11.19 11.26 -10.18
CA LEU A 62 -9.76 11.26 -9.83
C LEU A 62 -9.56 12.00 -8.51
N GLN A 63 -8.70 11.47 -7.65
CA GLN A 63 -8.34 12.13 -6.41
C GLN A 63 -7.11 13.03 -6.64
N LYS A 64 -7.14 14.27 -6.14
CA LYS A 64 -5.93 15.10 -6.07
C LYS A 64 -5.27 14.85 -4.72
N ARG A 65 -4.05 14.32 -4.74
CA ARG A 65 -3.32 13.95 -3.52
C ARG A 65 -3.05 15.18 -2.66
N SER A 66 -3.18 15.01 -1.35
CA SER A 66 -2.83 16.07 -0.40
C SER A 66 -1.36 16.45 -0.52
N LEU A 67 -1.06 17.73 -0.27
CA LEU A 67 0.31 18.25 -0.32
C LEU A 67 1.20 17.71 0.81
N ILE A 68 0.62 17.11 1.85
CA ILE A 68 1.35 16.54 2.99
C ILE A 68 1.74 15.07 2.78
N LYS A 69 1.41 14.45 1.65
CA LYS A 69 1.79 13.05 1.39
C LYS A 69 3.29 13.00 1.11
N GLU A 70 3.99 12.06 1.76
CA GLU A 70 5.43 11.83 1.57
C GLU A 70 5.80 11.56 0.11
N CYS A 71 4.94 10.84 -0.62
CA CYS A 71 5.14 10.52 -2.03
C CYS A 71 4.10 11.21 -2.92
N SER A 72 4.60 11.84 -3.99
CA SER A 72 3.80 12.47 -5.06
C SER A 72 2.74 13.46 -4.56
N PRO A 73 3.09 14.46 -3.72
CA PRO A 73 2.14 15.43 -3.21
C PRO A 73 1.55 16.29 -4.34
N GLY A 74 0.23 16.54 -4.29
CA GLY A 74 -0.46 17.44 -5.23
C GLY A 74 -0.74 16.88 -6.63
N LEU A 75 -0.28 15.65 -6.93
CA LEU A 75 -0.56 14.97 -8.20
C LEU A 75 -1.96 14.32 -8.20
N TRP A 76 -2.45 14.00 -9.40
CA TRP A 76 -3.67 13.21 -9.59
C TRP A 76 -3.39 11.72 -9.39
N ASP A 77 -4.34 11.03 -8.78
CA ASP A 77 -4.29 9.60 -8.47
C ASP A 77 -5.61 8.91 -8.85
N SER A 78 -5.67 7.59 -8.73
CA SER A 78 -6.92 6.82 -8.79
C SER A 78 -7.95 7.31 -7.76
N SER A 79 -9.20 6.87 -7.88
CA SER A 79 -10.30 7.32 -7.01
C SER A 79 -10.02 7.04 -5.53
N ALA A 80 -9.46 5.86 -5.25
CA ALA A 80 -8.86 5.46 -3.98
C ALA A 80 -7.76 4.44 -4.25
N ALA A 81 -6.71 4.40 -3.44
CA ALA A 81 -5.65 3.39 -3.55
C ALA A 81 -4.83 3.22 -2.27
N GLY A 82 -4.31 2.02 -2.08
CA GLY A 82 -3.33 1.76 -1.05
C GLY A 82 -2.68 0.39 -1.14
N HIS A 83 -1.88 0.05 -0.13
CA HIS A 83 -1.10 -1.17 -0.12
C HIS A 83 -1.90 -2.31 0.51
N LEU A 84 -1.63 -3.54 0.07
CA LEU A 84 -2.17 -4.73 0.72
C LEU A 84 -1.35 -5.01 1.98
N CYS A 85 -2.02 -5.12 3.12
CA CYS A 85 -1.39 -5.69 4.31
C CYS A 85 -1.01 -7.16 4.05
N THR A 86 -0.03 -7.68 4.80
CA THR A 86 0.34 -9.10 4.72
C THR A 86 -0.87 -10.02 4.87
N GLY A 87 -1.07 -10.90 3.89
CA GLY A 87 -2.21 -11.82 3.84
C GLY A 87 -3.58 -11.18 3.51
N GLU A 88 -3.62 -9.87 3.25
CA GLU A 88 -4.85 -9.19 2.82
C GLU A 88 -5.17 -9.54 1.36
N THR A 89 -6.44 -9.78 1.07
CA THR A 89 -6.92 -9.95 -0.30
C THR A 89 -7.15 -8.58 -0.96
N TYR A 90 -6.95 -8.47 -2.27
CA TYR A 90 -7.22 -7.25 -3.04
C TYR A 90 -8.63 -6.66 -2.79
N GLU A 91 -9.66 -7.50 -2.69
CA GLU A 91 -11.04 -7.06 -2.44
C GLU A 91 -11.18 -6.35 -1.08
N LYS A 92 -10.64 -6.95 -0.01
CA LYS A 92 -10.64 -6.35 1.32
C LYS A 92 -9.86 -5.03 1.36
N CYS A 93 -8.69 -4.99 0.72
CA CYS A 93 -7.89 -3.78 0.60
C CYS A 93 -8.68 -2.69 -0.14
N ALA A 94 -9.27 -3.00 -1.31
CA ALA A 94 -10.07 -2.05 -2.07
C ALA A 94 -11.25 -1.48 -1.26
N HIS A 95 -11.97 -2.33 -0.51
CA HIS A 95 -13.05 -1.89 0.37
C HIS A 95 -12.56 -0.97 1.49
N ARG A 96 -11.46 -1.36 2.17
CA ARG A 96 -10.87 -0.58 3.26
C ARG A 96 -10.40 0.80 2.77
N GLU A 97 -9.63 0.84 1.69
CA GLU A 97 -9.09 2.08 1.12
C GLU A 97 -10.20 3.01 0.60
N LEU A 98 -11.27 2.45 -0.01
CA LEU A 98 -12.45 3.25 -0.36
C LEU A 98 -13.07 3.93 0.87
N CYS A 99 -13.29 3.18 1.95
CA CYS A 99 -13.87 3.74 3.17
C CYS A 99 -12.94 4.75 3.85
N GLU A 100 -11.63 4.52 3.85
CA GLU A 100 -10.63 5.40 4.46
C GLU A 100 -10.47 6.73 3.68
N GLU A 101 -10.50 6.68 2.35
CA GLU A 101 -10.24 7.86 1.52
C GLU A 101 -11.51 8.61 1.06
N LEU A 102 -12.63 7.93 0.88
CA LEU A 102 -13.87 8.51 0.34
C LEU A 102 -15.06 8.48 1.32
N GLY A 103 -14.93 7.84 2.49
CA GLY A 103 -15.96 7.71 3.52
C GLY A 103 -16.98 6.61 3.25
#